data_AF-A0A0J5FYC4-F1
#
_entry.id   AF-A0A0J5FYC4-F1
#
_cell.length_a   1.000
_cell.length_b   1.000
_cell.length_c   1.000
_cell.angle_alpha   90.00
_cell.angle_beta   90.00
_cell.angle_gamma   90.00
#
_symmetry.space_group_name_H-M   'P 1'
#
loop_
_entity.id
_entity.type
_entity.pdbx_description
1 polymer ?
#
loop_
_entity_poly.entity_id
_entity_poly.type
_entity_poly.pdbx_seq_one_letter_code
_entity_poly.pdbx_strand_id
1 'polypeptide(L)' 'MLKHQHKRYHPIRLTLPDGTSGQIITDRRCAVFYDFPPEVKIEPVERTEPDSPSSARKTD' A
#
# COMPACT_ATOMS: atom_id res chain seq x y z
N MET A 1 -9.10 9.12 15.91
CA MET A 1 -7.99 8.15 15.70
C MET A 1 -8.43 7.01 14.78
N LEU A 2 -7.74 6.84 13.66
CA LEU A 2 -8.00 5.79 12.68
C LEU A 2 -7.05 4.61 12.92
N LYS A 3 -7.59 3.39 12.97
CA LYS A 3 -6.81 2.17 13.22
C LYS A 3 -6.71 1.35 11.95
N HIS A 4 -5.48 1.01 11.54
CA HIS A 4 -5.23 0.17 10.37
C HIS A 4 -4.27 -0.98 10.70
N GLN A 5 -4.55 -2.17 10.19
CA GLN A 5 -3.64 -3.31 10.30
C GLN A 5 -2.82 -3.45 9.02
N HIS A 6 -1.52 -3.23 9.12
CA HIS A 6 -0.61 -3.38 8.00
C HIS A 6 -0.21 -4.84 7.79
N LYS A 7 -0.18 -5.25 6.52
CA LYS A 7 0.45 -6.49 6.09
C LYS A 7 1.90 -6.19 5.67
N ARG A 8 2.80 -7.14 5.93
CA ARG A 8 4.22 -7.05 5.58
C ARG A 8 4.41 -6.74 4.09
N TYR A 9 5.18 -5.70 3.77
CA TYR A 9 5.47 -5.22 2.42
C TYR A 9 4.25 -4.93 1.53
N HIS A 10 3.07 -4.71 2.13
CA HIS A 10 1.89 -4.26 1.40
C HIS A 10 1.72 -2.76 1.65
N PRO A 11 1.96 -1.92 0.64
CA PRO A 11 1.77 -0.48 0.78
C PRO A 11 0.31 -0.14 1.02
N ILE A 12 0.09 0.90 1.81
CA ILE A 12 -1.17 1.63 1.86
C ILE A 12 -0.94 3.04 1.34
N ARG A 13 -1.92 3.59 0.62
CA ARG A 13 -1.92 4.98 0.18
C ARG A 13 -2.63 5.84 1.23
N LEU A 14 -1.97 6.91 1.63
CA LEU A 14 -2.57 8.01 2.36
C LEU A 14 -2.84 9.14 1.37
N THR A 15 -4.05 9.67 1.38
CA THR A 15 -4.40 10.88 0.62
C THR A 15 -4.75 11.98 1.61
N LEU A 16 -4.01 13.08 1.55
CA LEU A 16 -4.19 14.24 2.41
C LEU A 16 -5.30 15.16 1.85
N PRO A 17 -5.82 16.10 2.67
CA PRO A 17 -6.92 16.96 2.26
C PRO A 17 -6.56 17.93 1.12
N ASP A 18 -5.27 18.23 0.97
CA ASP A 18 -4.73 19.04 -0.13
C ASP A 18 -4.58 18.27 -1.45
N GLY A 19 -4.97 16.99 -1.48
CA GLY A 19 -4.86 16.11 -2.63
C GLY A 19 -3.48 15.48 -2.81
N THR A 20 -2.50 15.83 -1.98
CA THR A 20 -1.21 15.14 -1.99
C THR A 20 -1.37 13.73 -1.45
N SER A 21 -0.51 12.82 -1.92
CA SER A 21 -0.57 11.42 -1.49
C SER A 21 0.82 10.86 -1.21
N GLY A 22 0.85 9.91 -0.28
CA GLY A 22 2.05 9.18 0.11
C GLY A 22 1.74 7.71 0.37
N GLN A 23 2.78 6.91 0.53
CA GLN A 23 2.64 5.49 0.84
C GLN A 23 3.30 5.14 2.16
N ILE A 24 2.66 4.25 2.92
CA ILE A 24 3.26 3.64 4.11
C ILE A 24 3.47 2.15 3.84
N ILE A 25 4.72 1.71 3.99
CA ILE A 25 5.12 0.31 3.86
C ILE A 25 5.74 -0.10 5.19
N THR A 26 5.30 -1.24 5.72
CA THR A 26 5.90 -1.83 6.92
C THR A 26 6.63 -3.12 6.55
N ASP A 27 7.78 -3.35 7.17
CA ASP A 27 8.60 -4.55 6.99
C ASP A 27 8.04 -5.78 7.73
N ARG A 28 7.09 -5.56 8.64
CA ARG A 28 6.41 -6.57 9.46
C ARG A 28 4.91 -6.32 9.54
N ARG A 29 4.17 -7.35 9.93
CA ARG A 29 2.72 -7.22 10.23
C ARG A 29 2.57 -6.52 11.58
N CYS A 30 1.91 -5.37 11.58
CA CYS A 30 1.67 -4.59 12.80
C CYS A 30 0.33 -3.86 12.73
N ALA A 31 -0.22 -3.51 13.89
CA ALA A 31 -1.28 -2.53 13.99
C ALA A 31 -0.65 -1.14 14.07
N VAL A 32 -1.09 -0.23 13.22
CA VAL A 32 -0.68 1.17 13.22
C VAL A 32 -1.90 2.02 13.53
N PHE A 33 -1.70 3.02 14.38
CA PHE A 33 -2.73 3.94 14.83
C PHE A 33 -2.33 5.34 14.35
N TYR A 34 -3.24 5.98 13.65
CA TYR A 34 -3.03 7.31 13.09
C TYR A 34 -3.94 8.31 13.78
N ASP A 35 -3.39 9.49 14.04
CA ASP A 35 -4.16 10.66 14.45
C ASP A 35 -4.22 11.66 13.31
N PHE A 36 -5.07 11.34 12.33
CA PHE A 36 -5.30 12.18 11.16
C PHE A 36 -6.65 12.90 11.26
N PRO A 37 -6.77 14.08 10.63
CA PRO A 37 -8.06 14.75 10.46
C PRO A 37 -9.00 13.90 9.57
N PRO A 38 -10.32 14.05 9.70
CA PRO A 38 -11.31 13.13 9.12
C PRO A 38 -11.32 13.09 7.59
N GLU A 39 -10.73 14.07 6.92
CA GLU A 39 -10.65 14.16 5.46
C GLU A 39 -9.54 13.27 4.88
N VAL A 40 -8.63 12.75 5.71
CA VAL A 40 -7.56 11.86 5.25
C VAL A 40 -8.13 10.49 4.86
N LYS A 41 -7.83 10.06 3.64
CA LYS A 41 -8.25 8.76 3.12
C LYS A 41 -7.11 7.75 3.19
N ILE A 42 -7.42 6.55 3.66
CA ILE A 42 -6.49 5.41 3.71
C ILE A 42 -7.03 4.29 2.84
N GLU A 43 -6.26 3.90 1.82
CA GLU A 43 -6.65 2.87 0.87
C GLU A 43 -5.49 1.88 0.69
N PRO A 44 -5.76 0.56 0.59
CA PRO A 44 -4.73 -0.38 0.17
C PRO A 44 -4.24 -0.02 -1.22
N VAL A 45 -2.92 -0.09 -1.45
CA VAL A 45 -2.41 -0.10 -2.83
C VAL A 45 -2.58 -1.52 -3.34
N GLU A 46 -3.59 -1.75 -4.18
CA GLU A 46 -3.63 -2.96 -4.98
C GLU A 46 -2.38 -2.96 -5.84
N ARG A 47 -1.49 -3.94 -5.62
CA ARG A 47 -0.42 -4.21 -6.56
C ARG A 47 -1.12 -4.66 -7.85
N THR A 48 -1.27 -3.76 -8.80
CA THR A 48 -1.24 -4.19 -10.19
C THR A 48 0.15 -4.79 -10.36
N GLU A 49 0.21 -6.12 -10.45
CA GLU A 49 1.44 -6.87 -10.70
C GLU A 49 2.29 -6.11 -11.74
N PRO A 50 3.57 -5.81 -11.49
CA PRO A 50 4.45 -5.46 -12.60
C PRO A 50 4.57 -6.71 -13.47
N ASP A 51 4.31 -6.55 -14.77
CA ASP A 51 4.37 -7.60 -15.79
C ASP A 51 5.36 -8.72 -15.44
N SER A 52 4.84 -9.93 -15.27
CA SER A 52 5.64 -11.13 -15.36
C SER A 52 6.32 -11.14 -16.73
N PRO A 53 7.66 -11.26 -16.85
CA PRO A 53 8.25 -11.63 -18.12
C PRO A 53 7.92 -13.10 -18.36
N SER A 54 6.76 -13.34 -18.98
CA SER A 54 6.46 -14.53 -19.76
C SER A 54 7.47 -14.57 -20.92
N SER A 55 8.70 -14.99 -20.67
CA SER A 55 9.62 -15.41 -21.73
C SER A 55 9.58 -16.92 -21.81
N ALA A 56 8.91 -17.38 -22.86
CA ALA A 56 8.73 -18.75 -23.28
C ALA A 56 9.96 -19.64 -23.06
N ARG A 57 9.71 -20.85 -22.55
CA ARG A 57 10.58 -22.00 -22.74
C ARG A 57 10.86 -22.14 -24.25
N LYS A 58 12.10 -22.00 -24.68
CA LYS A 58 12.59 -22.65 -25.90
C LYS A 58 13.18 -23.99 -25.49
N THR A 59 12.49 -25.04 -25.88
CA THR A 59 13.00 -26.41 -25.98
C THR A 59 14.10 -26.43 -27.05
N ASP A 60 15.22 -27.07 -26.75
CA ASP A 60 16.09 -27.74 -27.71
C ASP A 60 16.22 -29.21 -27.26
#